data_AF-A0A1F4QFW7-F1
#
_entry.id   AF-A0A1F4QFW7-F1
#
_cell.length_a   1.000
_cell.length_b   1.000
_cell.length_c   1.000
_cell.angle_alpha   90.00
_cell.angle_beta   90.00
_cell.angle_gamma   90.00
#
_symmetry.space_group_name_H-M   'P 1'
#
loop_
_entity.id
_entity.type
_entity.pdbx_description
1 polymer ?
#
loop_
_entity_poly.entity_id
_entity_poly.type
_entity_poly.pdbx_seq_one_letter_code
_entity_poly.pdbx_strand_id
1 'polypeptide(L)' 'MKLHELKPPAGSHQRRKIVGRGPGSGHGQTSGRGEKGQRARSGGGSHPWFEGGQLPLHRRVP' A
#
# COMPACT_ATOMS: atom_id res chain seq x y z
N MET A 1 13.72 25.65 -27.38
CA MET A 1 12.77 25.25 -26.33
C MET A 1 12.76 26.32 -25.28
N LYS A 2 11.60 26.91 -24.98
CA LYS A 2 11.45 27.86 -23.88
C LYS A 2 11.03 27.12 -22.61
N LEU A 3 11.27 27.71 -21.44
CA LEU A 3 10.98 27.06 -20.15
C LEU A 3 9.52 26.60 -20.00
N HIS A 4 8.56 27.32 -20.60
CA HIS A 4 7.13 26.98 -20.53
C HIS A 4 6.67 25.88 -21.51
N GLU A 5 7.54 25.45 -22.43
CA GLU A 5 7.23 24.44 -23.45
C GLU A 5 7.75 23.05 -23.06
N LEU A 6 8.49 22.95 -21.94
CA LEU A 6 9.06 21.70 -21.45
C LEU A 6 7.93 20.75 -21.06
N LYS A 7 7.80 19.65 -21.81
CA LYS A 7 6.87 18.56 -21.51
C LYS A 7 7.66 17.28 -21.22
N PRO A 8 7.32 16.56 -20.16
CA PRO A 8 7.91 15.26 -19.91
C PRO A 8 7.48 14.24 -20.99
N PRO A 9 8.28 13.19 -21.23
CA PRO A 9 7.87 12.10 -22.10
C PRO A 9 6.60 11.42 -21.57
N ALA A 10 5.76 10.94 -22.48
CA ALA A 10 4.49 10.33 -22.14
C ALA A 10 4.69 9.16 -21.16
N GLY A 11 3.95 9.17 -20.04
CA GLY A 11 4.00 8.13 -19.02
C GLY A 11 5.14 8.24 -18.00
N SER A 12 6.06 9.20 -18.13
CA SER A 12 7.17 9.35 -17.17
C SER A 12 6.71 9.82 -15.79
N HIS A 13 5.56 10.48 -15.71
CA HIS A 13 4.94 10.89 -14.45
C HIS A 13 3.58 10.24 -14.27
N GLN A 14 3.42 9.54 -13.14
CA GLN A 14 2.15 8.99 -12.71
C GLN A 14 1.72 9.65 -11.41
N ARG A 15 0.41 9.87 -11.26
CA ARG A 15 -0.17 10.45 -10.05
C ARG A 15 -0.08 9.43 -8.91
N ARG A 16 0.45 9.84 -7.76
CA ARG A 16 0.46 9.00 -6.56
C ARG A 16 -0.96 8.64 -6.12
N LYS A 17 -1.12 7.45 -5.55
CA LYS A 17 -2.35 7.03 -4.88
C LYS A 17 -2.60 7.90 -3.65
N ILE A 18 -3.81 8.46 -3.54
CA ILE A 18 -4.25 9.23 -2.37
C ILE A 18 -5.45 8.49 -1.77
N VAL A 19 -5.32 8.02 -0.54
CA VAL A 19 -6.36 7.25 0.17
C VAL A 19 -7.13 8.14 1.15
N GLY A 20 -8.35 7.75 1.52
CA GLY A 20 -9.17 8.46 2.50
C GLY A 20 -9.70 9.82 2.02
N ARG A 21 -10.02 9.96 0.72
CA ARG A 21 -10.51 11.22 0.12
C ARG A 21 -11.86 11.04 -0.57
N GLY A 22 -12.84 10.57 0.21
CA GLY A 22 -14.23 10.40 -0.23
C GLY A 22 -14.48 9.19 -1.14
N PRO A 23 -15.75 8.83 -1.37
CA PRO A 23 -16.14 7.64 -2.13
C PRO A 23 -15.72 7.72 -3.60
N GLY A 24 -15.78 8.90 -4.23
CA GLY A 24 -15.39 9.09 -5.64
C GLY A 24 -13.92 8.81 -5.93
N SER A 25 -13.06 8.74 -4.90
CA SER A 25 -11.65 8.34 -5.06
C SER A 25 -11.43 6.83 -5.22
N GLY A 26 -12.47 6.00 -4.99
CA GLY A 26 -12.35 4.53 -4.91
C GLY A 26 -11.59 4.03 -3.68
N HIS A 27 -11.04 4.93 -2.87
CA HIS A 27 -10.18 4.64 -1.71
C HIS A 27 -10.67 5.37 -0.46
N GLY A 28 -11.96 5.67 -0.37
CA GLY A 28 -12.54 6.48 0.71
C GLY A 28 -12.58 5.74 2.04
N GLN A 29 -13.65 4.98 2.26
CA GLN A 29 -14.05 4.47 3.58
C GLN A 29 -12.97 3.64 4.28
N THR A 30 -12.59 2.51 3.70
CA THR A 30 -11.60 1.60 4.32
C THR A 30 -10.17 1.93 3.92
N SER A 31 -9.97 2.98 3.10
CA SER A 31 -8.65 3.33 2.53
C SER A 31 -7.94 2.16 1.84
N GLY A 32 -8.70 1.17 1.35
CA GLY A 32 -8.19 -0.05 0.72
C GLY A 32 -7.70 -1.13 1.70
N ARG A 33 -7.94 -0.98 3.01
CA ARG A 33 -7.52 -1.95 4.04
C ARG A 33 -8.57 -3.03 4.37
N GLY A 34 -9.78 -2.92 3.81
CA GLY A 34 -10.90 -3.78 4.17
C GLY A 34 -11.52 -3.42 5.53
N GLU A 35 -12.37 -4.31 6.04
CA GLU A 35 -13.11 -4.12 7.30
C GLU A 35 -12.49 -4.97 8.43
N LYS A 36 -12.24 -4.35 9.60
CA LYS A 36 -11.75 -5.00 10.84
C LYS A 36 -10.43 -5.79 10.65
N GLY A 37 -10.12 -6.66 11.62
CA GLY A 37 -8.90 -7.47 11.64
C GLY A 37 -7.65 -6.72 12.10
N GLN A 38 -6.60 -7.49 12.42
CA GLN A 38 -5.33 -6.92 12.91
C GLN A 38 -4.68 -6.01 11.87
N ARG A 39 -4.72 -6.38 10.57
CA ARG A 39 -4.10 -5.61 9.47
C ARG A 39 -4.78 -4.27 9.16
N ALA A 40 -6.04 -4.08 9.54
CA ALA A 40 -6.71 -2.79 9.34
C ALA A 40 -6.36 -1.76 10.42
N ARG A 41 -5.82 -2.19 11.58
CA ARG A 41 -5.49 -1.31 12.70
C ARG A 41 -4.21 -0.51 12.45
N SER A 42 -4.07 0.63 13.13
CA SER A 42 -2.82 1.39 13.13
C SER A 42 -1.71 0.57 13.79
N GLY A 43 -0.52 0.51 13.18
CA GLY A 43 0.58 -0.36 13.63
C GLY A 43 0.27 -1.86 13.57
N GLY A 44 -0.86 -2.23 12.96
CA GLY A 44 -1.29 -3.61 12.84
C GLY A 44 -0.55 -4.37 11.75
N GLY A 45 -0.46 -5.69 11.92
CA GLY A 45 0.29 -6.58 11.05
C GLY A 45 1.15 -7.52 11.87
N SER A 46 1.38 -8.72 11.36
CA SER A 46 2.34 -9.65 11.94
C SER A 46 3.73 -9.41 11.36
N HIS A 47 4.76 -9.81 12.10
CA HIS A 47 6.13 -9.82 11.57
C HIS A 47 6.18 -10.63 10.26
N PRO A 48 6.95 -10.22 9.23
CA PRO A 48 6.95 -10.90 7.91
C PRO A 48 7.20 -12.41 7.96
N TRP A 49 8.00 -12.87 8.94
CA TRP A 49 8.35 -14.27 9.15
C TRP A 49 7.36 -15.03 10.05
N PHE A 50 6.34 -14.37 10.59
CA PHE A 50 5.39 -15.01 11.50
C PHE A 50 4.30 -15.75 10.71
N GLU A 51 4.21 -17.06 10.93
CA GLU A 51 3.28 -17.97 10.24
C GLU A 51 2.05 -18.32 11.10
N GLY A 52 1.63 -17.44 12.02
CA GLY A 52 0.38 -17.64 12.77
C GLY A 52 0.47 -18.62 13.95
N GLY A 53 1.67 -19.07 14.32
CA GLY A 53 1.91 -20.07 15.38
C GLY A 53 2.76 -21.25 14.94
N GLN A 54 2.95 -21.43 13.63
CA GLN A 54 3.86 -22.43 13.08
C GLN A 54 5.32 -22.00 13.27
N LEU A 55 6.23 -22.96 13.47
CA LEU A 55 7.68 -22.69 13.49
C LEU A 55 8.08 -22.09 12.14
N PRO A 56 8.59 -20.86 12.02
CA PRO A 56 8.84 -20.24 10.72
C PRO A 56 9.78 -21.05 9.82
N LEU A 57 9.61 -20.95 8.49
CA LEU A 57 10.43 -21.67 7.52
C LEU A 57 11.94 -21.52 7.74
N HIS A 58 12.42 -20.31 8.05
CA HIS A 58 13.83 -20.02 8.31
C HIS A 58 14.41 -20.72 9.56
N ARG A 59 13.55 -21.32 10.40
CA ARG A 59 13.95 -22.15 11.55
C ARG A 59 13.74 -23.64 11.31
N ARG A 60 12.99 -24.02 10.26
CA ARG A 60 12.75 -25.42 9.89
C ARG A 60 13.86 -25.97 9.00
N VAL A 61 14.35 -25.13 8.09
CA VAL A 61 15.40 -25.51 7.15
C VAL A 61 16.74 -25.41 7.88
N PRO A 62 17.57 -26.47 7.85
CA PRO A 62 18.90 -26.45 8.45
C PRO A 62 19.86 -25.49 7.75
#